data_AF-A0A8H6WEX1-F1
#
_entry.id   AF-A0A8H6WEX1-F1
#
_cell.length_a   1.000
_cell.length_b   1.000
_cell.length_c   1.000
_cell.angle_alpha   90.00
_cell.angle_beta   90.00
_cell.angle_gamma   90.00
#
_symmetry.space_group_name_H-M   'P 1'
#
loop_
_entity.id
_entity.type
_entity.pdbx_description
1 polymer ?
#
loop_
_entity_poly.entity_id
_entity_poly.type
_entity_poly.pdbx_seq_one_letter_code
_entity_poly.pdbx_strand_id
1 'polypeptide(L)'
;MEITMALPAAVGGQHIVWAAVAPDGTVKNGDYASMSEVREVSDYALSKDGLAVEARVWDELLKILEKADNAVPGVVELCLK
;
A
#
# COMPACT_ATOMS: atom_id res chain seq x y z
N MET A 1 25.66 -7.33 11.73
CA MET A 1 25.35 -7.30 10.30
C MET A 1 24.07 -8.08 10.13
N GLU A 2 22.93 -7.40 10.05
CA GLU A 2 21.66 -8.06 9.71
C GLU A 2 21.75 -8.54 8.27
N ILE A 3 21.62 -9.84 8.06
CA ILE A 3 21.56 -10.41 6.72
C ILE A 3 20.13 -10.18 6.22
N THR A 4 19.92 -9.14 5.42
CA THR A 4 18.68 -8.95 4.65
C THR A 4 18.67 -9.94 3.50
N MET A 5 18.30 -11.19 3.77
CA MET A 5 18.02 -12.16 2.71
C MET A 5 16.67 -11.82 2.08
N ALA A 6 16.68 -11.51 0.80
CA ALA A 6 15.43 -11.39 0.04
C ALA A 6 14.76 -12.77 -0.05
N LEU A 7 13.43 -12.79 0.05
CA LEU A 7 12.65 -14.00 -0.22
C LEU A 7 12.76 -14.35 -1.71
N PRO A 8 12.81 -15.65 -2.08
CA PRO A 8 12.63 -16.05 -3.46
C PRO A 8 11.32 -15.47 -4.02
N ALA A 9 11.30 -15.10 -5.30
CA ALA A 9 10.13 -14.49 -5.93
C ALA A 9 8.84 -15.32 -5.75
N ALA A 10 8.96 -16.65 -5.79
CA ALA A 10 7.84 -17.56 -5.55
C ALA A 10 7.26 -17.42 -4.13
N VAL A 11 8.11 -17.24 -3.12
CA VAL A 11 7.69 -17.07 -1.71
C VAL A 11 7.12 -15.66 -1.50
N GLY A 12 7.80 -14.63 -2.02
CA GLY A 12 7.29 -13.25 -1.96
C GLY A 12 5.92 -13.09 -2.63
N GLY A 13 5.73 -13.71 -3.80
CA GLY A 13 4.45 -13.70 -4.51
C GLY A 13 3.31 -14.37 -3.75
N GLN A 14 3.59 -15.42 -2.98
CA GLN A 14 2.57 -16.09 -2.15
C GLN A 14 2.00 -15.14 -1.09
N HIS A 15 2.78 -14.21 -0.54
CA HIS A 15 2.28 -13.24 0.44
C HIS A 15 1.30 -12.23 -0.19
N ILE A 16 1.57 -11.81 -1.44
CA ILE A 16 0.67 -10.93 -2.21
C ILE A 16 -0.64 -11.67 -2.52
N VAL A 17 -0.53 -12.91 -3.01
CA VAL A 17 -1.70 -13.75 -3.34
C VAL A 17 -2.53 -14.02 -2.09
N TRP A 18 -1.88 -14.37 -0.97
CA TRP A 18 -2.55 -14.61 0.31
C TRP A 18 -3.42 -13.43 0.72
N ALA A 19 -2.90 -12.19 0.65
CA ALA A 19 -3.67 -11.00 1.02
C ALA A 19 -4.85 -10.76 0.08
N ALA A 20 -4.71 -11.08 -1.21
CA ALA A 20 -5.75 -10.89 -2.22
C ALA A 20 -6.89 -11.92 -2.16
N VAL A 21 -6.62 -13.15 -1.67
CA VAL A 21 -7.60 -14.25 -1.60
C VAL A 21 -8.00 -14.62 -0.18
N ALA A 22 -7.59 -13.83 0.81
CA ALA A 22 -7.92 -14.09 2.20
C ALA A 22 -9.45 -14.06 2.39
N PRO A 23 -10.02 -14.90 3.26
CA PRO A 23 -11.45 -14.86 3.56
C PRO A 23 -11.89 -13.48 4.01
N ASP A 24 -13.13 -13.10 3.68
CA ASP A 24 -13.69 -11.79 4.02
C ASP A 24 -13.47 -11.42 5.49
N GLY A 25 -12.95 -10.21 5.72
CA GLY A 25 -12.66 -9.69 7.06
C GLY A 25 -11.30 -10.13 7.64
N THR A 26 -10.55 -11.02 6.98
CA THR A 26 -9.19 -11.42 7.39
C THR A 26 -8.19 -10.30 7.13
N VAL A 27 -8.23 -9.71 5.93
CA VAL A 27 -7.43 -8.54 5.54
C VAL A 27 -8.41 -7.44 5.16
N LYS A 28 -8.32 -6.30 5.84
CA LYS A 28 -9.20 -5.15 5.61
C LYS A 28 -8.46 -4.06 4.85
N ASN A 29 -9.21 -3.16 4.23
CA ASN A 29 -8.64 -1.97 3.61
C ASN A 29 -7.85 -1.15 4.64
N GLY A 30 -6.58 -0.87 4.34
CA GLY A 30 -5.68 -0.16 5.23
C GLY A 30 -4.86 -1.05 6.18
N ASP A 31 -5.13 -2.36 6.24
CA ASP A 31 -4.30 -3.28 7.02
C ASP A 31 -2.91 -3.42 6.39
N TYR A 32 -1.89 -3.49 7.24
CA TYR A 32 -0.55 -3.85 6.82
C TYR A 32 -0.39 -5.38 6.87
N ALA A 33 -0.23 -6.00 5.71
CA ALA A 33 0.00 -7.43 5.58
C ALA A 33 1.46 -7.74 5.23
N SER A 34 2.08 -8.66 5.96
CA SER A 34 3.44 -9.14 5.68
C SER A 34 3.59 -10.57 6.17
N MET A 35 4.37 -11.38 5.45
CA MET A 35 4.59 -12.79 5.76
C MET A 35 3.29 -13.60 5.86
N SER A 36 2.29 -13.29 5.03
CA SER A 36 0.96 -13.90 5.04
C SER A 36 0.22 -13.74 6.38
N GLU A 37 0.36 -12.58 7.01
CA GLU A 37 -0.26 -12.24 8.28
C GLU A 37 -0.58 -10.74 8.31
N VAL A 38 -1.69 -10.35 8.95
CA VAL A 38 -1.96 -8.94 9.28
C VAL A 38 -1.11 -8.56 10.49
N ARG A 39 -0.34 -7.48 10.36
CA ARG A 39 0.61 -7.03 11.38
C ARG A 39 0.35 -5.58 11.76
N GLU A 40 0.90 -5.22 12.92
CA GLU A 40 0.87 -3.84 13.39
C GLU A 40 1.59 -2.92 12.40
N VAL A 41 0.95 -1.78 12.16
CA VAL A 41 1.49 -0.71 11.32
C VAL A 41 2.61 0.01 12.08
N SER A 42 3.63 0.49 11.37
CA SER A 42 4.70 1.28 12.00
C SER A 42 4.16 2.51 12.73
N ASP A 43 4.67 2.76 13.95
CA ASP A 43 4.40 3.98 14.73
C ASP A 43 4.59 5.26 13.92
N TYR A 44 5.59 5.27 13.02
CA TYR A 44 5.82 6.42 12.16
C TYR A 44 4.66 6.65 11.19
N ALA A 45 4.17 5.60 10.53
CA ALA A 45 3.05 5.71 9.60
C ALA A 45 1.76 6.18 10.30
N LEU A 46 1.59 5.83 11.59
CA LEU A 46 0.48 6.30 12.42
C LEU A 46 0.71 7.70 13.02
N SER A 47 1.94 8.22 12.96
CA SER A 47 2.28 9.53 13.50
C SER A 47 1.75 10.66 12.62
N LYS A 48 1.65 11.87 13.19
CA LYS A 48 1.26 13.08 12.43
C LYS A 48 2.19 13.34 11.25
N ASP A 49 3.49 13.09 11.43
CA ASP A 49 4.49 13.32 10.40
C ASP A 49 4.35 12.29 9.28
N GLY A 50 4.11 11.02 9.62
CA GLY A 50 3.88 9.96 8.63
C GLY A 50 2.65 10.24 7.78
N LEU A 51 1.53 10.60 8.41
CA LEU A 51 0.30 10.97 7.71
C LEU A 51 0.49 12.20 6.81
N ALA A 52 1.25 13.20 7.25
CA ALA A 52 1.57 14.37 6.44
C ALA A 52 2.43 14.00 5.22
N VAL A 53 3.38 13.08 5.38
CA VAL A 53 4.20 12.57 4.28
C VAL A 53 3.35 11.75 3.31
N GLU A 54 2.48 10.86 3.79
CA GLU A 54 1.60 10.05 2.96
C GLU A 54 0.68 10.93 2.09
N ALA A 55 0.01 11.92 2.70
CA ALA A 55 -0.84 12.85 1.97
C ALA A 55 -0.06 13.63 0.89
N ARG A 56 1.15 14.09 1.23
CA ARG A 56 2.02 14.78 0.27
C ARG A 56 2.44 13.88 -0.89
N VAL A 57 2.81 12.63 -0.61
CA VAL A 57 3.19 11.65 -1.65
C VAL A 57 2.01 11.38 -2.58
N TRP A 58 0.81 11.24 -2.05
CA TRP A 58 -0.42 11.08 -2.84
C TRP A 58 -0.65 12.27 -3.78
N ASP A 59 -0.62 13.49 -3.25
CA ASP A 59 -0.84 14.72 -4.04
C ASP A 59 0.23 14.91 -5.12
N GLU A 60 1.50 14.63 -4.80
CA GLU A 60 2.60 14.73 -5.76
C GLU A 60 2.49 13.65 -6.86
N LEU A 61 2.09 12.43 -6.50
CA LEU A 61 1.85 11.35 -7.45
C LEU A 61 0.77 11.74 -8.47
N LEU A 62 -0.38 12.24 -8.00
CA LEU A 62 -1.46 12.67 -8.90
C LEU A 62 -1.01 13.78 -9.86
N LYS A 63 -0.33 14.81 -9.34
CA LYS A 63 0.24 15.89 -10.18
C LYS A 63 1.20 15.41 -11.25
N ILE A 64 1.91 14.31 -11.02
CA ILE A 64 2.80 13.71 -12.01
C ILE A 64 1.99 12.90 -13.03
N LEU A 65 1.07 12.05 -12.56
CA LEU A 65 0.28 11.16 -13.41
C LEU A 65 -0.67 11.94 -14.34
N GLU A 66 -1.27 13.03 -13.87
CA GLU A 66 -2.15 13.89 -14.68
C GLU A 66 -1.44 14.53 -15.88
N LYS A 67 -0.10 14.66 -15.82
CA LYS A 67 0.71 15.13 -16.96
C LYS A 67 0.92 14.04 -18.01
N ALA A 68 0.87 12.77 -17.59
CA ALA A 68 1.05 11.62 -18.46
C ALA A 68 -0.29 11.17 -19.09
N ASP A 69 -1.38 11.25 -18.33
CA ASP A 69 -2.72 10.82 -18.76
C ASP A 69 -3.79 11.76 -18.18
N ASN A 70 -4.62 12.34 -19.04
CA ASN A 70 -5.67 13.28 -18.67
C ASN A 70 -6.92 12.61 -18.06
N ALA A 71 -7.02 11.28 -18.11
CA ALA A 71 -8.10 10.52 -17.48
C ALA A 71 -7.95 10.42 -15.95
N VAL A 72 -6.74 10.65 -15.42
CA VAL A 72 -6.41 10.46 -14.00
C VAL A 72 -7.38 11.18 -13.04
N PRO A 73 -7.74 12.46 -13.22
CA PRO A 73 -8.68 13.13 -12.31
C PRO A 73 -10.05 12.43 -12.26
N GLY A 74 -10.55 11.97 -13.42
CA GLY A 74 -11.82 11.26 -13.50
C GLY A 74 -11.80 9.89 -12.83
N VAL A 75 -10.66 9.18 -12.86
CA VAL A 75 -10.47 7.91 -12.16
C VAL A 75 -10.44 8.13 -10.64
N VAL A 76 -9.74 9.17 -10.16
CA VAL A 76 -9.69 9.51 -8.75
C VAL A 76 -11.10 9.82 -8.21
N GLU A 77 -11.88 10.63 -8.94
CA GLU A 77 -13.27 10.92 -8.57
C GLU A 77 -14.18 9.68 -8.57
N LEU A 78 -13.88 8.66 -9.37
CA LEU A 78 -14.65 7.41 -9.38
C LEU A 78 -14.34 6.54 -8.16
N CYS A 79 -13.07 6.46 -7.76
CA CYS A 79 -12.60 5.55 -6.72
C CYS A 79 -12.73 6.10 -5.29
N LEU A 80 -12.79 7.42 -5.11
CA LEU A 80 -12.89 8.08 -3.80
C LEU A 80 -14.31 8.57 -3.46
N LYS A 81 -15.32 8.16 -4.22
CA LYS A 81 -16.74 8.34 -3.89
C LYS A 81 -17.25 7.22 -2.99
#